data_AF-A0A146LJX4-F1
#
_entry.id   AF-A0A146LJX4-F1
#
_cell.length_a   1.000
_cell.length_b   1.000
_cell.length_c   1.000
_cell.angle_alpha   90.00
_cell.angle_beta   90.00
_cell.angle_gamma   90.00
#
_symmetry.space_group_name_H-M   'P 1'
#
loop_
_entity.id
_entity.type
_entity.pdbx_description
1 polymer ?
#
loop_
_entity_poly.entity_id
_entity_poly.type
_entity_poly.pdbx_seq_one_letter_code
_entity_poly.pdbx_strand_id
1 'polypeptide(L)'
;MRTMGNKGAVGVRMVLHCTSFCILAAHLASGQDNVLKRNDDINTILQSMDFNAVKRANAESSDSTNDSLNYVTMQSYLTTKTTTTTTTSSVMNNGFGELLPRDHDIILVAGDLNYRLDMSYEEAVKLAAERDVKQLMQRDQLKREMGNPLTP
;
A
#
# COMPACT_ATOMS: atom_id res chain seq x y z
N MET A 1 -5.92 3.96 19.11
CA MET A 1 -5.46 5.35 18.99
C MET A 1 -4.55 5.42 17.76
N ARG A 2 -4.92 6.15 16.70
CA ARG A 2 -4.02 6.37 15.55
C ARG A 2 -2.92 7.34 16.00
N THR A 3 -1.68 6.87 16.08
CA THR A 3 -0.52 7.75 16.28
C THR A 3 -0.33 8.56 15.00
N MET A 4 -0.86 9.79 14.98
CA MET A 4 -0.54 10.78 13.95
C MET A 4 0.91 11.25 14.12
N GLY A 5 1.67 11.31 13.02
CA GLY A 5 2.90 12.10 13.01
C GLY A 5 3.89 11.86 11.86
N ASN A 6 4.31 10.62 11.59
CA ASN A 6 5.39 10.39 10.60
C ASN A 6 5.47 8.98 9.97
N LYS A 7 4.49 8.10 10.21
CA LYS A 7 4.42 6.75 9.64
C LYS A 7 3.23 6.64 8.69
N GLY A 8 3.40 5.89 7.61
CA GLY A 8 2.40 5.74 6.56
C GLY A 8 3.04 5.42 5.22
N ALA A 9 2.32 5.68 4.14
CA ALA A 9 2.83 5.51 2.79
C ALA A 9 2.28 6.57 1.84
N VAL A 10 3.05 6.85 0.79
CA VAL A 10 2.62 7.59 -0.38
C VAL A 10 2.61 6.63 -1.56
N GLY A 11 1.58 6.71 -2.40
CA GLY A 11 1.43 5.83 -3.54
C GLY A 11 1.29 6.60 -4.85
N VAL A 12 1.78 6.01 -5.92
CA VAL A 12 1.49 6.42 -7.30
C VAL A 12 0.96 5.22 -8.07
N ARG A 13 -0.12 5.45 -8.81
CA ARG A 13 -0.68 4.49 -9.76
C ARG A 13 -0.43 4.97 -11.18
N MET A 14 -0.09 4.04 -12.07
CA MET A 14 -0.10 4.28 -13.51
C MET A 14 -0.55 3.03 -14.28
N VAL A 15 -0.95 3.22 -15.54
CA VAL A 15 -1.21 2.13 -16.48
C VAL A 15 -0.24 2.30 -17.64
N LEU A 16 0.54 1.27 -17.92
CA LEU A 16 1.44 1.21 -19.07
C LEU A 16 0.92 0.15 -20.03
N HIS A 17 0.51 0.57 -21.23
CA HIS A 17 -0.23 -0.25 -22.19
C HIS A 17 -1.50 -0.88 -21.56
N CYS A 18 -1.44 -2.17 -21.22
CA CYS A 18 -2.52 -2.93 -20.61
C CYS A 18 -2.20 -3.41 -19.18
N THR A 19 -1.07 -2.96 -18.61
CA THR A 19 -0.59 -3.39 -17.29
C THR A 19 -0.71 -2.25 -16.28
N SER A 20 -1.38 -2.49 -15.16
CA SER A 20 -1.49 -1.54 -14.06
C SER A 20 -0.35 -1.71 -13.06
N PHE A 21 0.30 -0.60 -12.71
CA PHE A 21 1.36 -0.52 -11.71
C PHE A 21 0.90 0.32 -10.53
N CYS A 22 1.15 -0.17 -9.31
CA CYS A 22 1.07 0.59 -8.07
C CYS A 22 2.45 0.64 -7.43
N ILE A 23 2.98 1.83 -7.18
CA ILE A 23 4.28 2.04 -6.53
C ILE A 23 4.01 2.71 -5.19
N LEU A 24 4.41 2.06 -4.11
CA LEU A 24 4.22 2.49 -2.74
C LEU A 24 5.57 2.79 -2.09
N ALA A 25 5.73 4.01 -1.60
CA ALA A 25 6.83 4.42 -0.73
C ALA A 25 6.31 4.44 0.72
N ALA A 26 6.72 3.46 1.53
CA ALA A 26 6.25 3.26 2.90
C ALA A 26 7.32 3.58 3.94
N HIS A 27 6.87 4.11 5.08
CA HIS A 27 7.65 4.29 6.30
C HIS A 27 6.86 3.67 7.45
N LEU A 28 7.22 2.42 7.81
CA LEU A 28 6.45 1.60 8.75
C LEU A 28 6.92 1.79 10.20
N ALA A 29 6.20 1.23 11.16
CA ALA A 29 6.55 1.29 12.57
C ALA A 29 8.00 0.86 12.86
N SER A 30 8.73 1.72 13.56
CA SER A 30 10.09 1.47 14.04
C SER A 30 10.10 0.62 15.30
N GLY A 31 11.28 0.13 15.70
CA GLY A 31 11.49 -0.64 16.94
C GLY A 31 11.64 -2.14 16.65
N GLN A 32 12.55 -2.78 17.38
CA GLN A 32 12.94 -4.17 17.15
C GLN A 32 11.73 -5.11 17.19
N ASP A 33 10.92 -5.01 18.24
CA ASP A 33 9.84 -5.95 18.54
C ASP A 33 8.51 -5.63 17.85
N ASN A 34 8.45 -4.55 17.06
CA ASN A 34 7.22 -4.07 16.42
C ASN A 34 6.93 -4.75 15.06
N VAL A 35 7.26 -6.03 14.91
CA VAL A 35 7.07 -6.79 13.67
C VAL A 35 5.60 -6.87 13.29
N LEU A 36 4.73 -7.28 14.23
CA LEU A 36 3.29 -7.39 13.99
C LEU A 36 2.68 -6.05 13.56
N LYS A 37 3.13 -4.96 14.19
CA LYS A 37 2.66 -3.62 13.84
C LYS A 37 3.07 -3.23 12.41
N ARG A 38 4.27 -3.57 11.94
CA ARG A 38 4.69 -3.35 10.55
C ARG A 38 3.84 -4.16 9.56
N ASN A 39 3.55 -5.41 9.89
CA ASN A 39 2.67 -6.27 9.10
C ASN A 39 1.25 -5.67 9.02
N ASP A 40 0.72 -5.17 10.14
CA ASP A 40 -0.57 -4.48 10.18
C ASP A 40 -0.56 -3.17 9.40
N ASP A 41 0.54 -2.40 9.48
CA ASP A 41 0.70 -1.14 8.76
C ASP A 41 0.66 -1.39 7.24
N ILE A 42 1.40 -2.38 6.73
CA ILE A 42 1.41 -2.67 5.28
C ILE A 42 0.06 -3.20 4.81
N ASN A 43 -0.58 -4.08 5.59
CA ASN A 43 -1.92 -4.57 5.28
C ASN A 43 -2.93 -3.41 5.22
N THR A 44 -2.87 -2.49 6.20
CA THR A 44 -3.71 -1.29 6.19
C THR A 44 -3.46 -0.45 4.95
N ILE A 45 -2.21 -0.19 4.58
CA ILE A 45 -1.85 0.57 3.37
C ILE A 45 -2.47 -0.08 2.12
N LEU A 46 -2.32 -1.39 1.96
CA LEU A 46 -2.82 -2.13 0.79
C LEU A 46 -4.36 -2.18 0.71
N GLN A 47 -5.04 -2.14 1.85
CA GLN A 47 -6.51 -2.24 1.93
C GLN A 47 -7.23 -0.88 1.99
N SER A 48 -6.59 0.18 2.48
CA SER A 48 -7.27 1.46 2.72
C SER A 48 -6.79 2.63 1.86
N MET A 49 -5.61 2.53 1.23
CA MET A 49 -5.20 3.55 0.26
C MET A 49 -6.13 3.49 -0.95
N ASP A 50 -6.64 4.64 -1.40
CA ASP A 50 -7.59 4.70 -2.51
C ASP A 50 -7.15 5.76 -3.53
N PHE A 51 -6.85 5.31 -4.75
CA PHE A 51 -6.43 6.18 -5.85
C PHE A 51 -7.60 6.87 -6.55
N ASN A 52 -8.85 6.63 -6.16
CA ASN A 52 -10.02 7.25 -6.77
C ASN A 52 -10.07 8.78 -6.55
N ALA A 53 -9.65 9.54 -7.56
CA ALA A 53 -9.59 11.00 -7.52
C ALA A 53 -10.98 11.64 -7.38
N VAL A 54 -12.01 11.02 -7.95
CA VAL A 54 -13.38 11.53 -7.89
C VAL A 54 -13.94 11.40 -6.48
N LYS A 55 -13.69 10.27 -5.80
CA LYS A 55 -14.05 10.09 -4.39
C LYS A 55 -13.39 11.14 -3.49
N ARG A 56 -12.12 11.49 -3.74
CA ARG A 56 -11.41 12.55 -3.00
C ARG A 56 -12.00 13.94 -3.28
N ALA A 57 -12.22 14.28 -4.54
CA ALA A 57 -12.85 15.54 -4.93
C ALA A 57 -14.26 15.69 -4.34
N ASN A 58 -15.05 14.61 -4.31
CA ASN A 58 -16.39 14.62 -3.73
C ASN A 58 -16.39 14.74 -2.19
N ALA A 59 -15.37 14.24 -1.50
CA ALA A 59 -15.20 14.43 -0.07
C ALA A 59 -14.86 15.91 0.25
N GLU A 60 -14.10 16.56 -0.64
CA GLU A 60 -13.71 17.97 -0.54
C GLU A 60 -14.85 18.92 -0.96
N SER A 61 -15.72 18.52 -1.91
CA SER A 61 -16.87 19.31 -2.39
C SER A 61 -18.11 19.25 -1.51
N SER A 62 -17.95 18.87 -0.23
CA SER A 62 -18.96 19.10 0.81
C SER A 62 -19.23 20.60 1.01
N ASP A 63 -18.40 21.47 0.42
CA ASP A 63 -18.64 22.90 0.24
C ASP A 63 -19.08 23.18 -1.21
N SER A 64 -20.25 23.78 -1.35
CA SER A 64 -21.10 23.77 -2.55
C SER A 64 -20.57 24.65 -3.69
N THR A 65 -20.19 24.05 -4.83
CA THR A 65 -20.47 24.60 -6.19
C THR A 65 -20.42 23.50 -7.26
N ASN A 66 -21.43 23.50 -8.14
CA ASN A 66 -21.62 22.55 -9.23
C ASN A 66 -20.56 22.76 -10.34
N ASP A 67 -19.63 21.83 -10.51
CA ASP A 67 -18.79 21.76 -11.73
C ASP A 67 -18.89 20.37 -12.38
N SER A 68 -20.01 20.14 -13.06
CA SER A 68 -20.36 18.86 -13.68
C SER A 68 -19.56 18.51 -14.94
N LEU A 69 -18.63 19.37 -15.39
CA LEU A 69 -17.92 19.19 -16.66
C LEU A 69 -16.61 18.37 -16.53
N ASN A 70 -15.96 18.35 -15.35
CA ASN A 70 -14.73 17.58 -15.13
C ASN A 70 -14.96 16.07 -14.88
N TYR A 71 -16.21 15.68 -14.66
CA TYR A 71 -16.58 14.30 -14.32
C TYR A 71 -16.50 13.34 -15.52
N VAL A 72 -16.89 13.81 -16.71
CA VAL A 72 -17.02 12.96 -17.91
C VAL A 72 -15.66 12.59 -18.51
N THR A 73 -14.69 13.51 -18.48
CA THR A 73 -13.34 13.31 -19.04
C THR A 73 -12.47 12.39 -18.18
N MET A 74 -12.79 12.24 -16.89
CA MET A 74 -12.02 11.41 -15.95
C MET A 74 -12.57 9.98 -15.85
N GLN A 75 -13.87 9.77 -16.11
CA GLN A 75 -14.48 8.43 -16.15
C GLN A 75 -13.94 7.56 -17.30
N SER A 76 -13.57 8.15 -18.44
CA SER A 76 -12.98 7.43 -19.58
C SER A 76 -11.59 6.87 -19.29
N TYR A 77 -10.79 7.54 -18.45
CA TYR A 77 -9.50 7.02 -17.98
C TYR A 77 -9.63 5.90 -16.92
N LEU A 78 -10.75 5.86 -16.19
CA LEU A 78 -11.02 4.88 -15.13
C LEU A 78 -11.70 3.59 -15.64
N THR A 79 -12.25 3.59 -16.86
CA THR A 79 -13.12 2.52 -17.38
C THR A 79 -12.37 1.34 -18.02
N THR A 80 -11.05 1.36 -18.16
CA THR A 80 -10.34 0.34 -18.99
C THR A 80 -10.13 -1.04 -18.33
N LYS A 81 -10.72 -1.35 -17.17
CA LYS A 81 -10.70 -2.72 -16.58
C LYS A 81 -11.97 -3.10 -15.81
N THR A 82 -13.16 -2.92 -16.39
CA THR A 82 -14.37 -3.58 -15.84
C THR A 82 -15.15 -4.32 -16.93
N THR A 83 -14.79 -5.58 -17.11
CA THR A 83 -15.58 -6.61 -17.82
C THR A 83 -15.26 -7.89 -17.04
N THR A 84 -16.17 -8.53 -16.29
CA THR A 84 -17.42 -9.15 -16.74
C THR A 84 -18.26 -9.64 -15.51
N THR A 85 -19.60 -9.44 -15.55
CA THR A 85 -20.73 -10.27 -15.00
C THR A 85 -20.80 -10.55 -13.47
N THR A 86 -21.93 -10.44 -12.72
CA THR A 86 -23.36 -10.73 -12.98
C THR A 86 -24.25 -10.12 -11.87
N THR A 87 -25.40 -9.59 -12.27
CA THR A 87 -26.72 -9.40 -11.60
C THR A 87 -26.90 -9.81 -10.12
N THR A 88 -27.31 -8.87 -9.25
CA THR A 88 -28.61 -8.80 -8.53
C THR A 88 -28.55 -7.83 -7.33
N SER A 89 -29.38 -6.78 -7.38
CA SER A 89 -30.16 -6.18 -6.30
C SER A 89 -29.52 -6.00 -4.90
N SER A 90 -28.92 -4.84 -4.62
CA SER A 90 -29.25 -4.00 -3.45
C SER A 90 -28.30 -2.81 -3.28
N VAL A 91 -28.88 -1.66 -2.94
CA VAL A 91 -28.28 -0.46 -2.31
C VAL A 91 -27.60 0.55 -3.24
N MET A 92 -28.15 1.76 -3.21
CA MET A 92 -27.53 2.99 -3.71
C MET A 92 -26.14 3.14 -3.10
N ASN A 93 -25.09 3.05 -3.92
CA ASN A 93 -23.78 3.60 -3.59
C ASN A 93 -23.27 4.32 -4.83
N ASN A 94 -22.98 5.61 -4.68
CA ASN A 94 -22.41 6.46 -5.72
C ASN A 94 -21.26 5.72 -6.41
N GLY A 95 -21.44 5.38 -7.70
CA GLY A 95 -20.72 4.35 -8.46
C GLY A 95 -19.24 4.62 -8.75
N PHE A 96 -18.45 4.83 -7.72
CA PHE A 96 -17.00 4.88 -7.78
C PHE A 96 -16.46 3.58 -7.18
N GLY A 97 -15.96 2.67 -8.02
CA GLY A 97 -15.21 1.52 -7.52
C GLY A 97 -13.99 1.98 -6.72
N GLU A 98 -13.67 1.28 -5.63
CA GLU A 98 -12.42 1.49 -4.92
C GLU A 98 -11.26 1.21 -5.88
N LEU A 99 -10.22 2.06 -5.84
CA LEU A 99 -9.01 1.84 -6.64
C LEU A 99 -7.86 1.59 -5.69
N LEU A 100 -7.83 0.39 -5.11
CA LEU A 100 -6.90 0.03 -4.06
C LEU A 100 -5.58 -0.48 -4.64
N PRO A 101 -4.44 -0.35 -3.91
CA PRO A 101 -3.17 -0.92 -4.32
C PRO A 101 -3.27 -2.41 -4.69
N ARG A 102 -3.98 -3.21 -3.89
CA ARG A 102 -4.11 -4.67 -4.08
C ARG A 102 -4.73 -5.10 -5.41
N ASP A 103 -5.43 -4.21 -6.11
CA ASP A 103 -6.14 -4.51 -7.36
C ASP A 103 -5.29 -4.26 -8.63
N HIS A 104 -3.98 -4.03 -8.49
CA HIS A 104 -3.07 -3.79 -9.60
C HIS A 104 -2.35 -5.06 -10.05
N ASP A 105 -1.99 -5.15 -11.34
CA ASP A 105 -1.26 -6.30 -11.88
C ASP A 105 0.13 -6.42 -11.23
N ILE A 106 0.77 -5.27 -10.97
CA ILE A 106 2.09 -5.19 -10.36
C ILE A 106 2.04 -4.17 -9.21
N ILE A 107 2.47 -4.60 -8.03
CA ILE A 107 2.59 -3.76 -6.83
C ILE A 107 4.06 -3.75 -6.40
N LEU A 108 4.64 -2.57 -6.33
CA LEU A 108 5.99 -2.34 -5.85
C LEU A 108 5.92 -1.62 -4.50
N VAL A 109 6.40 -2.26 -3.44
CA VAL A 109 6.51 -1.66 -2.11
C VAL A 109 7.97 -1.43 -1.79
N ALA A 110 8.34 -0.19 -1.47
CA ALA A 110 9.69 0.20 -1.12
C ALA A 110 9.69 1.31 -0.05
N GLY A 111 10.85 1.62 0.52
CA GLY A 111 11.02 2.69 1.50
C GLY A 111 11.67 2.20 2.80
N ASP A 112 11.47 2.93 3.89
CA ASP A 112 11.94 2.53 5.21
C ASP A 112 10.92 1.60 5.89
N LEU A 113 10.97 0.33 5.50
CA LEU A 113 10.08 -0.71 6.03
C LEU A 113 10.37 -1.04 7.50
N ASN A 114 11.51 -0.60 8.05
CA ASN A 114 11.88 -0.73 9.45
C ASN A 114 11.93 -2.16 10.04
N TYR A 115 11.88 -3.22 9.23
CA TYR A 115 12.22 -4.57 9.68
C TYR A 115 13.69 -4.64 10.06
N ARG A 116 14.00 -5.41 11.10
CA ARG A 116 15.31 -5.44 11.76
C ARG A 116 15.93 -6.82 11.68
N LEU A 117 17.16 -6.94 12.18
CA LEU A 117 17.84 -8.21 12.36
C LEU A 117 17.60 -8.72 13.78
N ASP A 118 17.13 -9.96 13.94
CA ASP A 118 16.92 -10.57 15.25
C ASP A 118 18.24 -11.07 15.86
N MET A 119 19.07 -10.12 16.26
CA MET A 119 20.36 -10.31 16.94
C MET A 119 20.73 -9.04 17.71
N SER A 120 21.78 -9.09 18.53
CA SER A 120 22.27 -7.87 19.18
C SER A 120 22.93 -6.93 18.19
N TYR A 121 23.05 -5.65 18.59
CA TYR A 121 23.78 -4.66 17.80
C TYR A 121 25.24 -5.06 17.60
N GLU A 122 25.89 -5.57 18.64
CA GLU A 122 27.30 -6.01 18.61
C GLU A 122 27.51 -7.16 17.64
N GLU A 123 26.61 -8.15 17.65
CA GLU A 123 26.64 -9.27 16.71
C GLU A 123 26.44 -8.80 15.27
N ALA A 124 25.46 -7.91 15.04
CA ALA A 124 25.20 -7.34 13.72
C ALA A 124 26.40 -6.56 13.17
N VAL A 125 27.03 -5.71 13.99
CA VAL A 125 28.21 -4.94 13.61
C VAL A 125 29.38 -5.86 13.28
N LYS A 126 29.60 -6.91 14.08
CA LYS A 126 30.67 -7.88 13.82
C LYS A 126 30.48 -8.58 12.46
N LEU A 127 29.30 -9.15 12.23
CA LEU A 127 28.99 -9.85 10.98
C LEU A 127 29.04 -8.91 9.76
N ALA A 128 28.60 -7.65 9.93
CA ALA A 128 28.70 -6.64 8.89
C ALA A 128 30.16 -6.28 8.56
N ALA A 129 31.02 -6.15 9.57
CA ALA A 129 32.46 -5.90 9.37
C ALA A 129 33.15 -7.07 8.64
N GLU A 130 32.73 -8.30 8.93
CA GLU A 130 33.21 -9.53 8.28
C GLU A 130 32.59 -9.73 6.88
N ARG A 131 31.65 -8.88 6.46
CA ARG A 131 30.85 -9.02 5.22
C ARG A 131 30.09 -10.35 5.13
N ASP A 132 29.75 -10.96 6.26
CA ASP A 132 28.93 -12.18 6.31
C ASP A 132 27.44 -11.83 6.15
N VAL A 133 27.09 -11.39 4.93
CA VAL A 133 25.71 -11.05 4.55
C VAL A 133 24.80 -12.26 4.69
N LYS A 134 25.32 -13.48 4.52
CA LYS A 134 24.52 -14.71 4.61
C LYS A 134 23.93 -14.86 6.02
N GLN A 135 24.72 -14.65 7.07
CA GLN A 135 24.23 -14.73 8.43
C GLN A 135 23.33 -13.56 8.83
N LEU A 136 23.60 -12.35 8.34
CA LEU A 136 22.70 -11.20 8.53
C LEU A 136 21.32 -11.51 7.93
N MET A 137 21.29 -11.96 6.68
CA MET A 137 20.04 -12.30 5.97
C MET A 137 19.28 -13.50 6.57
N GLN A 138 19.92 -14.36 7.36
CA GLN A 138 19.21 -15.44 8.06
C GLN A 138 18.39 -14.94 9.24
N ARG A 139 18.71 -13.74 9.77
CA ARG A 139 18.03 -13.14 10.91
C ARG A 139 17.22 -11.90 10.54
N ASP A 140 17.09 -11.61 9.24
CA ASP A 140 16.26 -10.52 8.75
C ASP A 140 14.77 -10.83 8.96
N GLN A 141 14.10 -9.95 9.71
CA GLN A 141 12.68 -10.10 10.03
C GLN A 141 11.83 -10.09 8.75
N LEU A 142 12.08 -9.18 7.80
CA LEU A 142 11.26 -9.07 6.59
C LEU A 142 11.29 -10.38 5.79
N LYS A 143 12.48 -10.94 5.56
CA LYS A 143 12.65 -12.20 4.85
C LYS A 143 11.89 -13.35 5.52
N ARG A 144 11.91 -13.40 6.85
CA ARG A 144 11.14 -14.41 7.60
C ARG A 144 9.65 -14.19 7.42
N GLU A 145 9.19 -12.96 7.59
CA GLU A 145 7.76 -12.61 7.45
C GLU A 145 7.25 -12.86 6.03
N MET A 146 8.04 -12.59 4.98
CA MET A 146 7.69 -12.94 3.60
C MET A 146 7.57 -14.45 3.35
N GLY A 147 8.23 -15.28 4.16
CA GLY A 147 8.10 -16.75 4.10
C GLY A 147 6.94 -17.30 4.93
N ASN A 148 6.27 -16.46 5.73
CA ASN A 148 5.19 -16.85 6.61
C ASN A 148 3.83 -16.68 5.89
N PRO A 149 3.05 -17.76 5.67
CA PRO A 149 1.76 -17.65 4.99
C PRO A 149 0.69 -16.90 5.79
N LEU A 150 0.94 -16.59 7.06
CA LEU A 150 0.04 -15.81 7.92
C LEU A 150 0.37 -14.32 7.92
N THR A 151 1.50 -13.93 7.33
CA THR A 151 1.84 -12.52 7.13
C THR A 151 1.09 -12.01 5.90
N PRO A 152 0.41 -10.85 6.01
CA PRO A 152 -0.46 -10.31 4.95
C PRO A 152 0.28 -9.96 3.65
#